data_AF-A0A7C5U782-F1
#
_entry.id   AF-A0A7C5U782-F1
#
_cell.length_a   1.000
_cell.length_b   1.000
_cell.length_c   1.000
_cell.angle_alpha   90.00
_cell.angle_beta   90.00
_cell.angle_gamma   90.00
#
_symmetry.space_group_name_H-M   'P 1'
#
loop_
_entity.id
_entity.type
_entity.pdbx_description
1 polymer ?
#
loop_
_entity_poly.entity_id
_entity_poly.type
_entity_poly.pdbx_seq_one_letter_code
_entity_poly.pdbx_strand_id
1 'polypeptide(L)'
;MGFIRPYISLNASFFNKTPEPGQIAFISQSGALGSSILDWAVTRHIGFSMFASLGSMLDIDFGDLIDFLGQDPYTKSILLYMESVVNARKFMSAARGFARNKPIIIIKPGKFETAAKAAKSHTGALVGSFEVYRAAFRRAGAVRVDEIKELFNCASVLDSRRLPVGLNLAVITNAGGLGVITADAIEEYGAKLATLSDKTIDELDGVLPSYWSRGNPIDILGDADIRRYTTALRLCLKDRNIDGVIIIYTPQGAAE
;
A
#
# COMPACT_ATOMS: atom_id res chain seq x y z
N MET A 1 21.25 12.12 2.60
CA MET A 1 21.76 10.75 2.89
C MET A 1 22.23 10.01 1.64
N GLY A 2 21.83 10.40 0.43
CA GLY A 2 22.22 9.74 -0.82
C GLY A 2 21.12 8.84 -1.37
N PHE A 3 21.48 7.90 -2.24
CA PHE A 3 20.53 6.99 -2.89
C PHE A 3 21.11 5.59 -3.11
N ILE A 4 20.22 4.62 -3.32
CA ILE A 4 20.54 3.21 -3.56
C ILE A 4 19.73 2.71 -4.76
N ARG A 5 20.37 1.92 -5.63
CA ARG A 5 19.77 1.23 -6.78
C ARG A 5 20.13 -0.26 -6.72
N PRO A 6 19.31 -1.10 -6.06
CA PRO A 6 19.65 -2.50 -5.80
C PRO A 6 19.90 -3.34 -7.06
N TYR A 7 19.14 -3.13 -8.15
CA TYR A 7 19.29 -3.89 -9.40
C TYR A 7 20.65 -3.75 -10.09
N ILE A 8 21.41 -2.70 -9.78
CA ILE A 8 22.76 -2.47 -10.30
C ILE A 8 23.81 -2.47 -9.18
N SER A 9 23.45 -2.98 -7.99
CA SER A 9 24.31 -3.05 -6.82
C SER A 9 24.98 -1.72 -6.43
N LEU A 10 24.31 -0.59 -6.72
CA LEU A 10 24.82 0.74 -6.41
C LEU A 10 24.25 1.22 -5.08
N ASN A 11 25.12 1.45 -4.10
CA ASN A 11 24.80 2.14 -2.86
C ASN A 11 25.67 3.40 -2.76
N ALA A 12 25.11 4.55 -3.17
CA ALA A 12 25.74 5.86 -3.09
C ALA A 12 25.15 6.64 -1.91
N SER A 13 25.19 6.03 -0.72
CA SER A 13 24.58 6.57 0.49
C SER A 13 25.42 6.28 1.73
N PHE A 14 25.05 6.91 2.84
CA PHE A 14 25.60 6.62 4.17
C PHE A 14 24.80 5.57 4.94
N PHE A 15 23.92 4.82 4.28
CA PHE A 15 23.16 3.75 4.92
C PHE A 15 24.00 2.48 5.05
N ASN A 16 24.01 1.89 6.25
CA ASN A 16 24.78 0.66 6.54
C ASN A 16 24.15 -0.63 5.99
N LYS A 17 22.98 -0.52 5.35
CA LYS A 17 22.22 -1.64 4.80
C LYS A 17 21.84 -1.33 3.35
N THR A 18 21.94 -2.34 2.49
CA THR A 18 21.46 -2.28 1.11
C THR A 18 20.23 -3.19 1.03
N PRO A 19 19.06 -2.68 0.60
CA PRO A 19 17.86 -3.50 0.47
C PRO A 19 17.95 -4.44 -0.72
N GLU A 20 17.13 -5.49 -0.70
CA GLU A 20 16.99 -6.41 -1.82
C GLU A 20 16.37 -5.72 -3.05
N PRO A 21 16.65 -6.20 -4.28
CA PRO A 21 15.95 -5.72 -5.46
C PRO A 21 14.45 -6.00 -5.39
N GLY A 22 13.63 -4.97 -5.60
CA GLY A 22 12.17 -5.08 -5.63
C GLY A 22 11.55 -4.00 -6.50
N GLN A 23 10.23 -3.90 -6.52
CA GLN A 23 9.53 -3.06 -7.52
C GLN A 23 9.10 -1.69 -7.00
N ILE A 24 9.37 -1.40 -5.73
CA ILE A 24 8.95 -0.17 -5.05
C ILE A 24 10.08 0.84 -5.12
N ALA A 25 9.81 2.09 -5.49
CA ALA A 25 10.76 3.18 -5.26
C ALA A 25 10.34 3.97 -4.02
N PHE A 26 11.26 4.20 -3.09
CA PHE A 26 11.02 5.02 -1.91
C PHE A 26 11.83 6.31 -1.99
N ILE A 27 11.16 7.44 -1.85
CA ILE A 27 11.77 8.78 -1.89
C ILE A 27 11.39 9.53 -0.62
N SER A 28 12.38 10.01 0.12
CA SER A 28 12.16 10.75 1.36
C SER A 28 12.85 12.11 1.36
N GLN A 29 12.10 13.13 1.77
CA GLN A 29 12.66 14.43 2.12
C GLN A 29 13.48 14.36 3.43
N SER A 30 13.01 13.60 4.42
CA SER A 30 13.70 13.44 5.71
C SER A 30 14.74 12.33 5.67
N GLY A 31 16.01 12.69 5.95
CA GLY A 31 17.11 11.74 5.99
C GLY A 31 17.00 10.74 7.15
N ALA A 32 16.69 11.23 8.36
CA ALA A 32 16.57 10.41 9.56
C ALA A 32 15.40 9.41 9.43
N LEU A 33 14.21 9.89 9.04
CA LEU A 33 13.07 9.00 8.82
C LEU A 33 13.30 8.03 7.67
N GLY A 34 13.97 8.47 6.59
CA GLY A 34 14.40 7.58 5.53
C GLY A 34 15.27 6.44 6.06
N SER A 35 16.26 6.75 6.90
CA SER A 35 17.13 5.73 7.51
C SER A 35 16.35 4.70 8.33
N SER A 36 15.42 5.17 9.17
CA SER A 36 14.58 4.29 9.99
C SER A 36 13.66 3.40 9.14
N ILE A 37 13.09 3.96 8.07
CA ILE A 37 12.25 3.21 7.13
C ILE A 37 13.05 2.15 6.38
N LEU A 38 14.26 2.49 5.93
CA LEU A 38 15.13 1.53 5.25
C LEU A 38 15.52 0.37 6.17
N ASP A 39 15.89 0.67 7.42
CA ASP A 39 16.27 -0.34 8.41
C ASP A 39 15.14 -1.35 8.68
N TRP A 40 13.91 -0.84 8.83
CA TRP A 40 12.71 -1.64 8.99
C TRP A 40 12.41 -2.48 7.74
N ALA A 41 12.48 -1.88 6.55
CA ALA A 41 12.15 -2.55 5.30
C ALA A 41 13.10 -3.71 5.00
N VAL A 42 14.40 -3.56 5.26
CA VAL A 42 15.39 -4.64 5.15
C VAL A 42 15.04 -5.80 6.09
N THR A 43 14.62 -5.50 7.32
CA THR A 43 14.23 -6.53 8.31
C THR A 43 12.96 -7.29 7.90
N ARG A 44 12.13 -6.69 7.04
CA ARG A 44 10.89 -7.30 6.51
C ARG A 44 11.05 -7.87 5.10
N HIS A 45 12.27 -7.91 4.55
CA HIS A 45 12.55 -8.33 3.18
C HIS A 45 11.73 -7.58 2.11
N ILE A 46 11.43 -6.30 2.36
CA ILE A 46 10.78 -5.45 1.36
C ILE A 46 11.85 -4.92 0.41
N GLY A 47 11.75 -5.32 -0.86
CA GLY A 47 12.70 -4.93 -1.89
C GLY A 47 12.39 -3.56 -2.49
N PHE A 48 13.45 -2.86 -2.94
CA PHE A 48 13.32 -1.57 -3.62
C PHE A 48 13.96 -1.59 -5.01
N SER A 49 13.35 -0.83 -5.93
CA SER A 49 13.94 -0.48 -7.23
C SER A 49 14.90 0.70 -7.06
N MET A 50 14.54 1.64 -6.20
CA MET A 50 15.36 2.77 -5.79
C MET A 50 14.99 3.22 -4.38
N PHE A 51 15.99 3.61 -3.60
CA PHE A 51 15.82 4.32 -2.35
C PHE A 51 16.53 5.67 -2.47
N ALA A 52 15.87 6.78 -2.20
CA ALA A 52 16.47 8.11 -2.35
C ALA A 52 16.12 9.06 -1.20
N SER A 53 17.13 9.76 -0.69
CA SER A 53 16.99 10.84 0.27
C SER A 53 17.26 12.17 -0.40
N LEU A 54 16.21 12.97 -0.59
CA LEU A 54 16.23 14.25 -1.30
C LEU A 54 16.72 15.43 -0.44
N GLY A 55 16.50 15.38 0.88
CA GLY A 55 16.90 16.46 1.78
C GLY A 55 16.25 17.79 1.41
N SER A 56 17.05 18.83 1.21
CA SER A 56 16.59 20.20 0.92
C SER A 56 16.04 20.40 -0.50
N MET A 57 16.25 19.46 -1.44
CA MET A 57 15.79 19.58 -2.83
C MET A 57 16.21 20.90 -3.52
N LEU A 58 17.49 21.26 -3.42
CA LEU A 58 18.01 22.51 -4.02
C LEU A 58 17.96 22.52 -5.56
N ASP A 59 18.11 21.35 -6.18
CA ASP A 59 18.13 21.18 -7.63
C ASP A 59 17.14 20.07 -8.04
N ILE A 60 17.48 18.81 -7.75
CA ILE A 60 16.61 17.66 -7.98
C ILE A 60 15.51 17.59 -6.92
N ASP A 61 14.25 17.51 -7.37
CA ASP A 61 13.06 17.40 -6.51
C ASP A 61 12.22 16.15 -6.84
N PHE A 62 11.05 16.02 -6.17
CA PHE A 62 10.13 14.90 -6.38
C PHE A 62 9.68 14.73 -7.83
N GLY A 63 9.44 15.83 -8.56
CA GLY A 63 8.97 15.79 -9.93
C GLY A 63 10.01 15.15 -10.86
N ASP A 64 11.29 15.48 -10.68
CA ASP A 64 12.37 14.90 -11.50
C ASP A 64 12.51 13.39 -11.25
N LEU A 65 12.52 12.98 -9.97
CA LEU A 65 12.64 11.57 -9.63
C LEU A 65 11.42 10.76 -10.08
N ILE A 66 10.19 11.30 -9.97
CA ILE A 66 8.99 10.60 -10.46
C ILE A 66 9.04 10.42 -11.97
N ASP A 67 9.50 11.42 -12.72
CA ASP A 67 9.62 11.34 -14.17
C ASP A 67 10.68 10.31 -14.60
N PHE A 68 11.85 10.35 -13.96
CA PHE A 68 12.91 9.36 -14.13
C PHE A 68 12.41 7.93 -13.85
N LEU A 69 11.74 7.72 -12.71
CA LEU A 69 11.20 6.41 -12.31
C LEU A 69 9.99 5.98 -13.16
N GLY A 70 9.32 6.92 -13.82
CA GLY A 70 8.29 6.62 -14.81
C GLY A 70 8.83 5.78 -15.96
N GLN A 71 10.06 6.08 -16.39
CA GLN A 71 10.76 5.37 -17.46
C GLN A 71 11.52 4.12 -16.98
N ASP A 72 11.69 3.96 -15.67
CA ASP A 72 12.35 2.78 -15.11
C ASP A 72 11.46 1.52 -15.27
N PRO A 73 11.94 0.47 -15.97
CA PRO A 73 11.18 -0.77 -16.09
C PRO A 73 11.01 -1.51 -14.76
N TYR A 74 11.93 -1.32 -13.80
CA TYR A 74 11.90 -2.00 -12.50
C TYR A 74 10.92 -1.36 -11.51
N THR A 75 10.70 -0.05 -11.59
CA THR A 75 9.79 0.64 -10.68
C THR A 75 8.34 0.48 -11.10
N LYS A 76 7.54 -0.19 -10.28
CA LYS A 76 6.09 -0.39 -10.46
C LYS A 76 5.24 0.44 -9.52
N SER A 77 5.82 0.98 -8.44
CA SER A 77 5.13 1.86 -7.52
C SER A 77 6.10 2.82 -6.84
N ILE A 78 5.57 3.94 -6.31
CA ILE A 78 6.36 4.94 -5.59
C ILE A 78 5.75 5.18 -4.20
N LEU A 79 6.61 5.22 -3.19
CA LEU A 79 6.30 5.65 -1.82
C LEU A 79 7.05 6.96 -1.55
N LEU A 80 6.32 8.00 -1.14
CA LEU A 80 6.88 9.33 -0.88
C LEU A 80 6.71 9.73 0.58
N TYR A 81 7.80 10.13 1.23
CA TYR A 81 7.75 10.97 2.43
C TYR A 81 8.01 12.42 2.03
N MET A 82 6.96 13.23 2.03
CA MET A 82 6.97 14.58 1.46
C MET A 82 6.53 15.62 2.48
N GLU A 83 7.43 16.50 2.91
CA GLU A 83 7.10 17.61 3.81
C GLU A 83 6.61 18.83 3.02
N SER A 84 7.21 19.08 1.86
CA SER A 84 6.92 20.22 0.98
C SER A 84 7.16 19.89 -0.50
N VAL A 85 6.51 20.64 -1.39
CA VAL A 85 6.80 20.62 -2.84
C VAL A 85 7.37 21.97 -3.25
N VAL A 86 8.53 21.95 -3.89
CA VAL A 86 9.20 23.16 -4.41
C VAL A 86 8.56 23.60 -5.73
N ASN A 87 8.50 22.69 -6.72
CA ASN A 87 7.88 22.95 -8.02
C ASN A 87 6.57 22.16 -8.21
N ALA A 88 5.45 22.79 -7.86
CA ALA A 88 4.13 22.15 -7.92
C ALA A 88 3.71 21.72 -9.33
N ARG A 89 4.02 22.50 -10.38
CA ARG A 89 3.64 22.15 -11.75
C ARG A 89 4.39 20.90 -12.22
N LYS A 90 5.70 20.85 -11.96
CA LYS A 90 6.55 19.71 -12.29
C LYS A 90 6.08 18.45 -11.58
N PHE A 91 5.88 18.52 -10.25
CA PHE A 91 5.32 17.42 -9.46
C PHE A 91 3.98 16.93 -10.03
N MET A 92 3.04 17.83 -10.27
CA MET A 92 1.71 17.47 -10.76
C MET A 92 1.72 16.85 -12.18
N SER A 93 2.69 17.20 -13.02
CA SER A 93 2.87 16.61 -14.34
C SER A 93 3.42 15.19 -14.23
N ALA A 94 4.54 15.03 -13.53
CA ALA A 94 5.22 13.74 -13.35
C ALA A 94 4.32 12.74 -12.59
N ALA A 95 3.72 13.17 -11.49
CA ALA A 95 2.83 12.34 -10.68
C ALA A 95 1.64 11.83 -11.49
N ARG A 96 1.01 12.67 -12.32
CA ARG A 96 -0.08 12.22 -13.21
C ARG A 96 0.40 11.25 -14.29
N GLY A 97 1.57 11.50 -14.86
CA GLY A 97 2.15 10.59 -15.86
C GLY A 97 2.36 9.19 -15.29
N PHE A 98 2.95 9.11 -14.09
CA PHE A 98 3.22 7.86 -13.40
C PHE A 98 1.94 7.19 -12.88
N ALA A 99 1.08 7.95 -12.19
CA ALA A 99 -0.15 7.46 -11.54
C ALA A 99 -1.21 6.90 -12.49
N ARG A 100 -1.08 7.12 -13.81
CA ARG A 100 -1.96 6.51 -14.82
C ARG A 100 -1.89 4.99 -14.80
N ASN A 101 -0.72 4.42 -14.53
CA ASN A 101 -0.49 2.97 -14.64
C ASN A 101 0.17 2.37 -13.39
N LYS A 102 0.76 3.20 -12.53
CA LYS A 102 1.60 2.78 -11.40
C LYS A 102 1.23 3.60 -10.16
N PRO A 103 0.93 3.01 -9.01
CA PRO A 103 0.46 3.76 -7.84
C PRO A 103 1.55 4.61 -7.20
N ILE A 104 1.16 5.79 -6.71
CA ILE A 104 1.98 6.65 -5.84
C ILE A 104 1.28 6.75 -4.49
N ILE A 105 1.98 6.38 -3.43
CA ILE A 105 1.53 6.53 -2.05
C ILE A 105 2.34 7.64 -1.38
N ILE A 106 1.68 8.57 -0.69
CA ILE A 106 2.31 9.74 -0.11
C ILE A 106 1.96 9.85 1.36
N ILE A 107 2.96 9.99 2.22
CA ILE A 107 2.79 10.50 3.58
C ILE A 107 3.19 11.98 3.61
N LYS A 108 2.24 12.83 4.05
CA LYS A 108 2.40 14.28 4.15
C LYS A 108 2.22 14.72 5.60
N PRO A 109 3.32 14.94 6.38
CA PRO A 109 3.23 15.50 7.72
C PRO A 109 2.78 16.97 7.69
N GLY A 110 2.44 17.50 8.87
CA GLY A 110 2.01 18.90 9.02
C GLY A 110 0.52 19.13 8.72
N LYS A 111 -0.33 18.17 9.10
CA LYS A 111 -1.80 18.22 8.90
C LYS A 111 -2.47 19.36 9.65
N PHE A 112 -2.07 19.59 10.90
CA PHE A 112 -2.62 20.64 11.76
C PHE A 112 -1.73 21.87 11.77
N GLU A 113 -2.29 23.06 11.99
CA GLU A 113 -1.52 24.32 12.00
C GLU A 113 -0.34 24.32 12.96
N THR A 114 -0.48 23.70 14.13
CA THR A 114 0.59 23.58 15.13
C THR A 114 1.74 22.71 14.59
N ALA A 115 1.42 21.57 13.98
CA ALA A 115 2.39 20.70 13.32
C ALA A 115 3.01 21.36 12.06
N ALA A 116 2.22 22.13 11.32
CA ALA A 116 2.69 22.93 10.18
C ALA A 116 3.66 24.02 10.63
N LYS A 117 3.39 24.71 11.75
CA LYS A 117 4.32 25.69 12.34
C LYS A 117 5.63 25.04 12.79
N ALA A 118 5.56 23.87 13.42
CA ALA A 118 6.75 23.08 13.79
C ALA A 118 7.56 22.64 12.56
N ALA A 119 6.89 22.17 11.51
CA ALA A 119 7.53 21.83 10.24
C ALA A 119 8.15 23.06 9.55
N LYS A 120 7.50 24.22 9.63
CA LYS A 120 8.03 25.50 9.13
C LYS A 120 9.30 25.90 9.88
N SER A 121 9.36 25.74 11.19
CA SER A 121 10.62 26.00 11.94
C SER A 121 11.74 25.03 11.58
N HIS A 122 11.41 23.79 11.20
CA HIS A 122 12.39 22.77 10.83
C HIS A 122 12.91 22.92 9.39
N THR A 123 12.05 23.35 8.44
CA THR A 123 12.38 23.41 7.01
C THR A 123 12.59 24.83 6.49
N GLY A 124 12.18 25.85 7.23
CA GLY A 124 12.17 27.25 6.78
C GLY A 124 11.14 27.56 5.68
N ALA A 125 10.43 26.57 5.13
CA ALA A 125 9.51 26.73 4.02
C ALA A 125 8.09 27.11 4.47
N LEU A 126 7.41 27.94 3.67
CA LEU A 126 6.00 28.26 3.89
C LEU A 126 5.16 26.98 3.72
N VAL A 127 4.56 26.50 4.81
CA VAL A 127 3.68 25.34 4.75
C VAL A 127 2.37 25.72 4.07
N GLY A 128 2.21 25.30 2.82
CA GLY A 128 0.94 25.42 2.10
C GLY A 128 -0.18 24.67 2.82
N SER A 129 -1.42 25.13 2.62
CA SER A 129 -2.60 24.52 3.25
C SER A 129 -2.66 23.01 2.99
N PHE A 130 -2.86 22.22 4.03
CA PHE A 130 -2.97 20.77 3.95
C PHE A 130 -4.11 20.32 3.01
N GLU A 131 -5.23 21.06 2.99
CA GLU A 131 -6.35 20.76 2.08
C GLU A 131 -5.98 21.00 0.61
N VAL A 132 -5.10 21.95 0.31
CA VAL A 132 -4.59 22.16 -1.05
C VAL A 132 -3.71 20.97 -1.47
N TYR A 133 -2.84 20.49 -0.59
CA TYR A 133 -2.06 19.28 -0.84
C TYR A 133 -2.97 18.06 -1.06
N ARG A 134 -3.97 17.85 -0.20
CA ARG A 134 -4.94 16.76 -0.35
C ARG A 134 -5.65 16.81 -1.69
N ALA A 135 -6.16 17.97 -2.09
CA ALA A 135 -6.82 18.15 -3.38
C ALA A 135 -5.86 17.92 -4.56
N ALA A 136 -4.62 18.39 -4.45
CA ALA A 136 -3.58 18.19 -5.46
C ALA A 136 -3.23 16.70 -5.63
N PHE A 137 -3.00 15.96 -4.53
CA PHE A 137 -2.71 14.52 -4.58
C PHE A 137 -3.85 13.74 -5.23
N ARG A 138 -5.10 14.01 -4.83
CA ARG A 138 -6.27 13.39 -5.45
C ARG A 138 -6.35 13.69 -6.96
N ARG A 139 -6.08 14.94 -7.36
CA ARG A 139 -6.04 15.34 -8.79
C ARG A 139 -4.83 14.77 -9.54
N ALA A 140 -3.79 14.36 -8.83
CA ALA A 140 -2.62 13.70 -9.40
C ALA A 140 -2.81 12.19 -9.56
N GLY A 141 -3.81 11.59 -8.89
CA GLY A 141 -3.98 10.14 -8.80
C GLY A 141 -3.10 9.50 -7.73
N ALA A 142 -2.55 10.29 -6.79
CA ALA A 142 -1.76 9.79 -5.68
C ALA A 142 -2.64 9.53 -4.46
N VAL A 143 -2.39 8.40 -3.78
CA VAL A 143 -3.06 8.02 -2.53
C VAL A 143 -2.28 8.59 -1.36
N ARG A 144 -2.94 9.33 -0.50
CA ARG A 144 -2.33 9.88 0.71
C ARG A 144 -2.68 9.01 1.91
N VAL A 145 -1.67 8.61 2.67
CA VAL A 145 -1.81 7.93 3.96
C VAL A 145 -1.54 8.90 5.11
N ASP A 146 -2.06 8.60 6.30
CA ASP A 146 -1.89 9.39 7.52
C ASP A 146 -0.70 8.89 8.35
N GLU A 147 -0.40 7.58 8.32
CA GLU A 147 0.61 6.97 9.18
C GLU A 147 1.68 6.16 8.42
N ILE A 148 2.88 6.08 9.00
CA ILE A 148 3.98 5.28 8.43
C ILE A 148 3.59 3.80 8.34
N LYS A 149 2.82 3.28 9.31
CA LYS A 149 2.31 1.90 9.28
C LYS A 149 1.47 1.61 8.03
N GLU A 150 0.70 2.60 7.57
CA GLU A 150 -0.14 2.47 6.37
C GLU A 150 0.72 2.47 5.12
N LEU A 151 1.77 3.30 5.08
CA LEU A 151 2.76 3.28 4.01
C LEU A 151 3.38 1.87 3.86
N PHE A 152 3.68 1.23 4.99
CA PHE A 152 4.20 -0.14 5.03
C PHE A 152 3.19 -1.19 4.61
N ASN A 153 1.94 -1.09 5.04
CA ASN A 153 0.88 -1.98 4.57
C ASN A 153 0.70 -1.85 3.05
N CYS A 154 0.71 -0.63 2.52
CA CYS A 154 0.72 -0.39 1.09
C CYS A 154 1.95 -1.00 0.42
N ALA A 155 3.14 -0.85 1.00
CA ALA A 155 4.37 -1.44 0.46
C ALA A 155 4.23 -2.96 0.28
N SER A 156 3.75 -3.67 1.29
CA SER A 156 3.54 -5.12 1.24
C SER A 156 2.52 -5.54 0.17
N VAL A 157 1.42 -4.78 0.01
CA VAL A 157 0.42 -5.04 -1.04
C VAL A 157 0.99 -4.74 -2.42
N LEU A 158 1.77 -3.68 -2.57
CA LEU A 158 2.35 -3.25 -3.85
C LEU A 158 3.53 -4.12 -4.30
N ASP A 159 4.23 -4.76 -3.35
CA ASP A 159 5.20 -5.81 -3.64
C ASP A 159 4.52 -7.11 -4.08
N SER A 160 3.23 -7.29 -3.74
CA SER A 160 2.45 -8.40 -4.25
C SER A 160 2.28 -8.26 -5.77
N ARG A 161 2.72 -9.29 -6.51
CA ARG A 161 2.69 -9.29 -7.98
C ARG A 161 1.27 -9.32 -8.59
N ARG A 162 0.23 -9.38 -7.75
CA ARG A 162 -1.17 -9.54 -8.14
C ARG A 162 -2.03 -8.58 -7.34
N LEU A 163 -2.26 -7.40 -7.92
CA LEU A 163 -3.19 -6.43 -7.36
C LEU A 163 -4.64 -6.83 -7.73
N PRO A 164 -5.63 -6.50 -6.87
CA PRO A 164 -7.03 -6.65 -7.22
C PRO A 164 -7.37 -5.90 -8.51
N VAL A 165 -8.24 -6.48 -9.33
CA VAL A 165 -8.63 -5.90 -10.63
C VAL A 165 -9.83 -4.96 -10.55
N GLY A 166 -10.41 -4.81 -9.36
CA GLY A 166 -11.64 -4.07 -9.11
C GLY A 166 -11.94 -3.95 -7.62
N LEU A 167 -13.18 -3.61 -7.30
CA LEU A 167 -13.63 -3.21 -5.97
C LEU A 167 -14.50 -4.25 -5.26
N ASN A 168 -14.82 -5.37 -5.91
CA ASN A 168 -15.65 -6.42 -5.34
C ASN A 168 -14.77 -7.44 -4.64
N LEU A 169 -14.73 -7.40 -3.31
CA LEU A 169 -13.83 -8.21 -2.49
C LEU A 169 -14.58 -9.33 -1.78
N ALA A 170 -13.98 -10.52 -1.72
CA ALA A 170 -14.46 -11.61 -0.88
C ALA A 170 -13.64 -11.72 0.40
N VAL A 171 -14.31 -11.92 1.53
CA VAL A 171 -13.65 -12.14 2.83
C VAL A 171 -13.84 -13.60 3.22
N ILE A 172 -12.75 -14.32 3.49
CA ILE A 172 -12.77 -15.68 4.05
C ILE A 172 -12.28 -15.60 5.48
N THR A 173 -13.06 -16.10 6.45
CA THR A 173 -12.71 -16.00 7.88
C THR A 173 -13.12 -17.25 8.66
N ASN A 174 -12.34 -17.64 9.67
CA ASN A 174 -12.76 -18.60 10.70
C ASN A 174 -13.32 -17.92 11.97
N ALA A 175 -13.46 -16.59 11.93
CA ALA A 175 -14.01 -15.79 13.00
C ALA A 175 -14.96 -14.74 12.42
N GLY A 176 -16.27 -15.00 12.52
CA GLY A 176 -17.31 -14.09 12.01
C GLY A 176 -17.21 -12.65 12.51
N GLY A 177 -16.83 -12.45 13.78
CA GLY A 177 -16.66 -11.10 14.36
C GLY A 177 -15.59 -10.26 13.63
N LEU A 178 -14.47 -10.87 13.22
CA LEU A 178 -13.45 -10.19 12.41
C LEU A 178 -13.90 -10.00 10.96
N GLY A 179 -14.75 -10.90 10.47
CA GLY A 179 -15.41 -10.74 9.17
C GLY A 179 -16.22 -9.45 9.10
N VAL A 180 -17.01 -9.17 10.14
CA VAL A 180 -17.81 -7.93 10.23
C VAL A 180 -16.92 -6.68 10.28
N ILE A 181 -15.90 -6.65 11.13
CA ILE A 181 -14.96 -5.51 11.22
C ILE A 181 -14.28 -5.26 9.86
N THR A 182 -13.97 -6.34 9.13
CA THR A 182 -13.34 -6.25 7.80
C THR A 182 -14.34 -5.75 6.76
N ALA A 183 -15.60 -6.17 6.82
CA ALA A 183 -16.66 -5.66 5.96
C ALA A 183 -16.84 -4.14 6.12
N ASP A 184 -16.90 -3.66 7.37
CA ASP A 184 -17.00 -2.22 7.68
C ASP A 184 -15.81 -1.45 7.07
N ALA A 185 -14.59 -1.97 7.23
CA ALA A 185 -13.39 -1.36 6.66
C ALA A 185 -13.42 -1.34 5.12
N ILE A 186 -13.85 -2.43 4.46
CA ILE A 186 -13.97 -2.50 2.99
C ILE A 186 -14.86 -1.36 2.48
N GLU A 187 -16.02 -1.15 3.11
CA GLU A 187 -16.95 -0.10 2.72
C GLU A 187 -16.42 1.31 3.04
N GLU A 188 -15.74 1.49 4.18
CA GLU A 188 -15.11 2.76 4.57
C GLU A 188 -14.10 3.24 3.50
N TYR A 189 -13.35 2.30 2.91
CA TYR A 189 -12.40 2.59 1.83
C TYR A 189 -13.03 2.60 0.43
N GLY A 190 -14.36 2.47 0.32
CA GLY A 190 -15.11 2.57 -0.94
C GLY A 190 -15.07 1.32 -1.83
N ALA A 191 -14.55 0.21 -1.31
CA ALA A 191 -14.71 -1.11 -1.91
C ALA A 191 -16.05 -1.73 -1.46
N LYS A 192 -16.38 -2.92 -1.98
CA LYS A 192 -17.65 -3.60 -1.69
C LYS A 192 -17.41 -5.08 -1.45
N LEU A 193 -18.28 -5.70 -0.66
CA LEU A 193 -18.35 -7.14 -0.61
C LEU A 193 -18.92 -7.67 -1.94
N ALA A 194 -18.18 -8.58 -2.57
CA ALA A 194 -18.62 -9.26 -3.77
C ALA A 194 -19.87 -10.12 -3.51
N THR A 195 -20.81 -10.10 -4.46
CA THR A 195 -21.92 -11.06 -4.51
C THR A 195 -21.43 -12.37 -5.09
N LEU A 196 -21.39 -13.42 -4.27
CA LEU A 196 -21.02 -14.76 -4.71
C LEU A 196 -22.03 -15.24 -5.77
N SER A 197 -21.55 -15.87 -6.84
CA SER A 197 -22.44 -16.52 -7.81
C SER A 197 -23.11 -17.74 -7.19
N ASP A 198 -24.31 -18.09 -7.67
CA ASP A 198 -25.04 -19.28 -7.20
C ASP A 198 -24.17 -20.54 -7.31
N LYS A 199 -23.39 -20.65 -8.40
CA LYS A 199 -22.41 -21.73 -8.59
C LYS A 199 -21.37 -21.80 -7.48
N THR A 200 -20.83 -20.66 -7.05
CA THR A 200 -19.85 -20.61 -5.95
C THR A 200 -20.50 -21.00 -4.62
N ILE A 201 -21.74 -20.57 -4.37
CA ILE A 201 -22.50 -20.96 -3.17
C ILE A 201 -22.73 -22.48 -3.16
N ASP A 202 -23.19 -23.06 -4.27
CA ASP A 202 -23.42 -24.50 -4.40
C ASP A 202 -22.13 -25.33 -4.19
N GLU A 203 -21.02 -24.89 -4.80
CA GLU A 203 -19.71 -25.55 -4.63
C GLU A 203 -19.18 -25.41 -3.18
N LEU A 204 -19.46 -24.30 -2.51
CA LEU A 204 -19.13 -24.10 -1.08
C LEU A 204 -20.00 -24.96 -0.16
N ASP A 205 -21.29 -25.08 -0.44
CA ASP A 205 -22.22 -25.94 0.32
C ASP A 205 -21.80 -27.42 0.31
N GLY A 206 -21.13 -27.87 -0.76
CA GLY A 206 -20.59 -29.23 -0.86
C GLY A 206 -19.36 -29.51 0.01
N VAL A 207 -18.70 -28.48 0.54
CA VAL A 207 -17.41 -28.63 1.25
C VAL A 207 -17.39 -27.99 2.64
N LEU A 208 -18.22 -26.98 2.88
CA LEU A 208 -18.34 -26.31 4.18
C LEU A 208 -19.44 -26.96 5.04
N PRO A 209 -19.34 -26.86 6.38
CA PRO A 209 -20.39 -27.34 7.27
C PRO A 209 -21.71 -26.63 7.01
N SER A 210 -22.84 -27.31 7.27
CA SER A 210 -24.19 -26.83 6.93
C SER A 210 -24.57 -25.47 7.54
N TYR A 211 -23.85 -25.00 8.55
CA TYR A 211 -24.07 -23.76 9.29
C TYR A 211 -23.07 -22.64 8.94
N TRP A 212 -22.33 -22.75 7.83
CA TRP A 212 -21.56 -21.63 7.29
C TRP A 212 -22.46 -20.48 6.82
N SER A 213 -21.90 -19.27 6.67
CA SER A 213 -22.67 -18.02 6.51
C SER A 213 -23.53 -17.91 5.24
N ARG A 214 -23.23 -18.68 4.17
CA ARG A 214 -23.87 -18.56 2.84
C ARG A 214 -23.86 -17.15 2.27
N GLY A 215 -22.81 -16.40 2.57
CA GLY A 215 -22.67 -15.03 2.13
C GLY A 215 -21.22 -14.59 2.13
N ASN A 216 -21.05 -13.28 2.01
CA ASN A 216 -19.77 -12.61 2.13
C ASN A 216 -19.90 -11.62 3.29
N PRO A 217 -19.11 -11.73 4.37
CA PRO A 217 -17.99 -12.67 4.59
C PRO A 217 -18.36 -14.16 4.59
N ILE A 218 -17.47 -14.98 4.03
CA ILE A 218 -17.52 -16.45 4.01
C ILE A 218 -16.94 -16.93 5.34
N ASP A 219 -17.82 -17.20 6.31
CA ASP A 219 -17.44 -17.75 7.62
C ASP A 219 -17.32 -19.28 7.52
N ILE A 220 -16.08 -19.76 7.50
CA ILE A 220 -15.74 -21.19 7.42
C ILE A 220 -15.60 -21.87 8.78
N LEU A 221 -15.95 -21.15 9.85
CA LEU A 221 -16.08 -21.59 11.23
C LEU A 221 -14.74 -21.81 11.95
N GLY A 222 -14.76 -21.75 13.28
CA GLY A 222 -13.56 -21.69 14.12
C GLY A 222 -12.64 -22.91 14.08
N ASP A 223 -13.18 -24.08 13.72
CA ASP A 223 -12.46 -25.36 13.58
C ASP A 223 -11.95 -25.59 12.13
N ALA A 224 -11.88 -24.52 11.32
CA ALA A 224 -11.42 -24.62 9.94
C ALA A 224 -9.98 -25.10 9.83
N ASP A 225 -9.78 -26.16 9.07
CA ASP A 225 -8.46 -26.68 8.70
C ASP A 225 -7.91 -25.98 7.44
N ILE A 226 -6.63 -26.21 7.13
CA ILE A 226 -5.98 -25.75 5.89
C ILE A 226 -6.80 -26.10 4.64
N ARG A 227 -7.50 -27.25 4.63
CA ARG A 227 -8.28 -27.70 3.48
C ARG A 227 -9.51 -26.81 3.24
N ARG A 228 -10.24 -26.42 4.28
CA ARG A 228 -11.38 -25.49 4.16
C ARG A 228 -10.93 -24.15 3.60
N TYR A 229 -9.84 -23.58 4.14
CA TYR A 229 -9.27 -22.34 3.62
C TYR A 229 -8.85 -22.44 2.15
N THR A 230 -8.08 -23.48 1.81
CA THR A 230 -7.56 -23.65 0.45
C THR A 230 -8.69 -23.87 -0.55
N THR A 231 -9.74 -24.60 -0.16
CA THR A 231 -10.89 -24.88 -1.02
C THR A 231 -11.72 -23.61 -1.22
N ALA A 232 -12.10 -22.92 -0.14
CA ALA A 232 -12.85 -21.67 -0.23
C ALA A 232 -12.10 -20.61 -1.06
N LEU A 233 -10.78 -20.47 -0.87
CA LEU A 233 -9.95 -19.57 -1.67
C LEU A 233 -9.99 -19.94 -3.16
N ARG A 234 -9.83 -21.22 -3.51
CA ARG A 234 -9.86 -21.67 -4.91
C ARG A 234 -11.21 -21.42 -5.58
N LEU A 235 -12.30 -21.57 -4.83
CA LEU A 235 -13.65 -21.29 -5.33
C LEU A 235 -13.83 -19.79 -5.56
N CYS A 236 -13.42 -18.96 -4.60
CA CYS A 236 -13.49 -17.50 -4.73
C CYS A 236 -12.66 -16.99 -5.93
N LEU A 237 -11.45 -17.51 -6.13
CA LEU A 237 -10.58 -17.11 -7.25
C LEU A 237 -11.11 -17.53 -8.64
N LYS A 238 -12.12 -18.40 -8.72
CA LYS A 238 -12.79 -18.79 -9.97
C LYS A 238 -14.06 -17.97 -10.25
N ASP A 239 -14.60 -17.30 -9.23
CA ASP A 239 -15.82 -16.51 -9.37
C ASP A 239 -15.50 -15.19 -10.10
N ARG A 240 -16.23 -14.91 -11.17
CA ARG A 240 -16.02 -13.69 -11.97
C ARG A 240 -16.54 -12.42 -11.29
N ASN A 241 -17.33 -12.56 -10.22
CA ASN A 241 -17.82 -11.45 -9.42
C ASN A 241 -16.81 -10.98 -8.36
N ILE A 242 -15.69 -11.70 -8.18
CA ILE A 242 -14.69 -11.45 -7.14
C ILE A 242 -13.42 -10.89 -7.78
N ASP A 243 -13.09 -9.66 -7.45
CA ASP A 243 -11.90 -8.94 -7.94
C ASP A 243 -10.66 -9.14 -7.05
N GLY A 244 -10.87 -9.55 -5.79
CA GLY A 244 -9.84 -9.79 -4.80
C GLY A 244 -10.36 -10.56 -3.58
N VAL A 245 -9.46 -11.20 -2.84
CA VAL A 245 -9.80 -12.02 -1.67
C VAL A 245 -8.98 -11.57 -0.47
N ILE A 246 -9.64 -11.38 0.68
CA ILE A 246 -9.05 -11.14 1.98
C ILE A 246 -9.23 -12.40 2.83
N ILE A 247 -8.14 -12.92 3.37
CA ILE A 247 -8.16 -14.10 4.25
C ILE A 247 -7.86 -13.65 5.67
N ILE A 248 -8.75 -14.02 6.59
CA ILE A 248 -8.62 -13.79 8.02
C ILE A 248 -8.48 -15.15 8.69
N TYR A 249 -7.42 -15.28 9.49
CA TYR A 249 -7.18 -16.45 10.32
C TYR A 249 -6.98 -16.02 11.76
N THR A 250 -7.72 -16.65 12.66
CA THR A 250 -7.50 -16.58 14.10
C THR A 250 -7.01 -17.93 14.60
N PRO A 251 -5.87 -17.99 15.29
CA PRO A 251 -5.42 -19.21 15.94
C PRO A 251 -6.46 -19.65 16.98
N GLN A 252 -7.12 -20.77 16.73
CA GLN A 252 -8.05 -21.42 17.65
C GLN A 252 -7.57 -22.85 17.87
N GLY A 253 -7.71 -23.40 19.08
CA GLY A 253 -7.08 -24.67 19.46
C GLY A 253 -7.46 -25.91 18.62
N ALA A 254 -8.45 -25.79 17.74
CA ALA A 254 -8.89 -26.84 16.81
C ALA A 254 -8.55 -26.56 15.33
N ALA A 255 -7.94 -25.41 15.01
CA ALA A 255 -7.61 -25.00 13.66
C ALA A 255 -6.12 -25.30 13.35
N GLU A 256 -5.87 -26.41 12.64
CA GLU A 256 -4.56 -26.82 12.12
C GLU A 256 -4.35 -26.43 10.65
#